data_AF-A0A257L403-F1
#
_entry.id   AF-A0A257L403-F1
#
_cell.length_a   1.000
_cell.length_b   1.000
_cell.length_c   1.000
_cell.angle_alpha   90.00
_cell.angle_beta   90.00
_cell.angle_gamma   90.00
#
_symmetry.space_group_name_H-M   'P 1'
#
loop_
_entity.id
_entity.type
_entity.pdbx_description
1 polymer ?
#
loop_
_entity_poly.entity_id
_entity_poly.type
_entity_poly.pdbx_seq_one_letter_code
_entity_poly.pdbx_strand_id
1 'polypeptide(L)'
;MVGKSVSTIRPDFEHGPDQPTSAQIAAAAEAAGLAYRHLPVDGGFQSPEQIAAFGQLLAELPAPVLAFCRSGARSTKLFVQASAR
;
A
#
# COMPACT_ATOMS: atom_id res chain seq x y z
N MET A 1 14.21 -5.20 15.15
CA MET A 1 12.74 -5.22 15.35
C MET A 1 12.15 -6.14 14.30
N VAL A 2 11.57 -7.26 14.70
CA VAL A 2 10.83 -8.16 13.79
C VAL A 2 9.39 -7.67 13.80
N GLY A 3 8.95 -7.02 12.72
CA GLY A 3 7.59 -6.49 12.59
C GLY A 3 7.04 -6.79 11.21
N LYS A 4 5.72 -6.98 11.10
CA LYS A 4 5.02 -7.15 9.83
C LYS A 4 4.31 -5.86 9.48
N SER A 5 4.11 -5.59 8.20
CA SER A 5 3.46 -4.36 7.74
C SER A 5 2.33 -4.63 6.77
N VAL A 6 1.38 -3.71 6.72
CA VAL A 6 0.32 -3.67 5.72
C VAL A 6 0.21 -2.27 5.13
N SER A 7 0.01 -2.18 3.81
CA SER A 7 -0.12 -0.91 3.09
C SER A 7 -1.26 -0.97 2.10
N THR A 8 -2.11 0.06 2.09
CA THR A 8 -3.04 0.27 0.98
C THR A 8 -2.45 1.30 0.03
N ILE A 9 -2.52 0.99 -1.26
CA ILE A 9 -2.17 1.92 -2.33
C ILE A 9 -3.40 2.52 -3.01
N ARG A 10 -4.57 2.27 -2.44
CA ARG A 10 -5.86 2.70 -2.99
C ARG A 10 -6.25 4.05 -2.38
N PRO A 11 -6.65 5.05 -3.18
CA PRO A 11 -7.28 6.27 -2.69
C PRO A 11 -8.56 5.96 -1.91
N ASP A 12 -8.84 6.74 -0.87
CA ASP A 12 -10.11 6.63 -0.15
C ASP A 12 -11.29 6.98 -1.06
N PHE A 13 -12.44 6.35 -0.80
CA PHE A 13 -13.71 6.56 -1.51
C PHE A 13 -13.71 6.29 -3.02
N GLU A 14 -12.65 5.67 -3.57
CA GLU A 14 -12.55 5.31 -4.99
C GLU A 14 -13.74 4.48 -5.50
N HIS A 15 -14.38 3.68 -4.63
CA HIS A 15 -15.58 2.91 -4.97
C HIS A 15 -16.77 3.22 -4.06
N GLY A 16 -16.85 4.46 -3.60
CA GLY A 16 -17.94 4.94 -2.76
C GLY A 16 -17.69 4.81 -1.25
N PRO A 17 -18.70 5.17 -0.44
CA PRO A 17 -18.57 5.33 1.01
C PRO A 17 -18.38 4.02 1.77
N ASP A 18 -18.79 2.89 1.18
CA ASP A 18 -18.67 1.56 1.81
C ASP A 18 -17.24 1.00 1.73
N GLN A 19 -16.35 1.65 0.99
CA GLN A 19 -14.94 1.32 1.00
C GLN A 19 -14.33 1.66 2.37
N PRO A 20 -13.64 0.72 3.05
CA PRO A 20 -12.86 1.06 4.24
C PRO A 20 -11.82 2.12 3.93
N THR A 21 -11.81 3.20 4.71
CA THR A 21 -10.83 4.28 4.56
C THR A 21 -9.47 3.83 5.05
N SER A 22 -8.42 4.55 4.62
CA SER A 22 -7.08 4.37 5.14
C SER A 22 -7.03 4.47 6.66
N ALA A 23 -7.78 5.40 7.25
CA ALA A 23 -7.84 5.57 8.71
C ALA A 23 -8.45 4.33 9.41
N GLN A 24 -9.51 3.74 8.84
CA GLN A 24 -10.11 2.52 9.39
C GLN A 24 -9.15 1.32 9.27
N ILE A 25 -8.43 1.22 8.15
CA ILE A 25 -7.42 0.17 7.94
C ILE A 25 -6.22 0.37 8.89
N ALA A 26 -5.79 1.61 9.11
CA ALA A 26 -4.71 1.94 10.05
C ALA A 26 -5.04 1.51 11.47
N ALA A 27 -6.26 1.81 11.95
CA ALA A 27 -6.73 1.39 13.27
C ALA A 27 -6.77 -0.15 13.39
N ALA A 28 -7.22 -0.85 12.34
CA ALA A 28 -7.22 -2.31 12.33
C ALA A 28 -5.80 -2.91 12.31
N ALA A 29 -4.87 -2.27 11.58
CA ALA A 29 -3.46 -2.67 11.54
C ALA A 29 -2.80 -2.49 12.90
N GLU A 30 -3.01 -1.34 13.55
CA GLU A 30 -2.51 -1.06 14.89
C GLU A 30 -3.03 -2.06 15.92
N ALA A 31 -4.35 -2.34 15.91
CA ALA A 31 -4.96 -3.34 16.78
C ALA A 31 -4.39 -4.76 16.55
N ALA A 32 -3.89 -5.04 15.35
CA ALA A 32 -3.23 -6.30 15.00
C ALA A 32 -1.69 -6.29 15.24
N GLY A 33 -1.13 -5.20 15.75
CA GLY A 33 0.32 -5.05 15.96
C GLY A 33 1.12 -4.95 14.65
N LEU A 34 0.49 -4.46 13.58
CA LEU A 34 1.11 -4.28 12.26
C LEU A 34 1.49 -2.82 12.03
N ALA A 35 2.66 -2.59 11.44
CA ALA A 35 2.99 -1.26 10.91
C ALA A 35 2.11 -0.95 9.70
N TYR A 36 1.69 0.31 9.57
CA TYR A 36 0.78 0.74 8.52
C TYR A 36 1.35 1.88 7.69
N ARG A 37 1.08 1.87 6.38
CA ARG A 37 1.36 2.97 5.47
C ARG A 37 0.23 3.13 4.45
N HIS A 38 -0.07 4.38 4.11
CA HIS A 38 -0.95 4.72 3.00
C HIS A 38 -0.13 5.39 1.90
N LEU A 39 -0.15 4.84 0.70
CA LEU A 39 0.50 5.43 -0.48
C LEU A 39 -0.49 5.39 -1.66
N PRO A 40 -1.50 6.28 -1.68
CA PRO A 40 -2.51 6.26 -2.72
C PRO A 40 -1.88 6.53 -4.09
N VAL A 41 -2.19 5.66 -5.06
CA VAL A 41 -1.76 5.82 -6.45
C VAL A 41 -2.96 5.85 -7.40
N ASP A 42 -2.73 6.41 -8.58
CA ASP A 42 -3.75 6.48 -9.64
C ASP A 42 -4.19 5.07 -10.08
N GLY A 43 -5.45 4.95 -10.51
CA GLY A 43 -6.06 3.71 -10.93
C GLY A 43 -5.49 3.14 -12.24
N GLY A 44 -5.22 4.03 -13.20
CA GLY A 44 -4.84 3.69 -14.57
C GLY A 44 -3.35 3.63 -14.79
N PHE A 45 -2.61 4.67 -14.36
CA PHE A 45 -1.17 4.80 -14.60
C PHE A 45 -0.42 5.18 -13.33
N GLN A 46 0.60 4.38 -12.97
CA GLN A 46 1.49 4.72 -11.87
C GLN A 46 2.73 5.45 -12.39
N SER A 47 2.93 6.68 -11.94
CA SER A 47 4.04 7.52 -12.39
C SER A 47 5.41 7.00 -11.92
N PRO A 48 6.53 7.40 -12.56
CA PRO A 48 7.87 7.07 -12.09
C PRO A 48 8.12 7.43 -10.62
N GLU A 49 7.52 8.52 -10.15
CA GLU A 49 7.59 9.00 -8.76
C GLU A 49 6.80 8.07 -7.83
N GLN A 50 5.60 7.63 -8.23
CA GLN A 50 4.81 6.66 -7.47
C GLN A 50 5.50 5.29 -7.38
N ILE A 51 6.17 4.86 -8.45
CA ILE A 51 6.99 3.63 -8.46
C ILE A 51 8.17 3.77 -7.49
N ALA A 52 8.88 4.91 -7.53
CA ALA A 52 9.99 5.17 -6.63
C ALA A 52 9.54 5.22 -5.16
N ALA A 53 8.43 5.90 -4.88
CA ALA A 53 7.85 5.99 -3.53
C ALA A 53 7.42 4.60 -3.01
N PHE A 54 6.90 3.74 -3.88
CA PHE A 54 6.58 2.36 -3.50
C PHE A 54 7.84 1.54 -3.18
N GLY A 55 8.92 1.72 -3.94
CA GLY A 55 10.22 1.10 -3.62
C GLY A 55 10.77 1.54 -2.26
N GLN A 56 10.71 2.84 -1.95
CA GLN A 56 11.12 3.37 -0.64
C GLN A 56 10.24 2.81 0.49
N LEU A 57 8.92 2.73 0.28
CA LEU A 57 8.00 2.12 1.23
C LEU A 57 8.39 0.68 1.58
N LEU A 58 8.78 -0.12 0.58
CA LEU A 58 9.21 -1.51 0.82
C LEU A 58 10.55 -1.60 1.57
N ALA A 59 11.44 -0.62 1.38
CA ALA A 59 12.74 -0.56 2.07
C ALA A 59 12.62 -0.08 3.52
N GLU A 60 11.67 0.82 3.81
CA GLU A 60 11.47 1.41 5.13
C GLU A 60 10.60 0.56 6.07
N LEU A 61 9.59 -0.15 5.52
CA LEU A 61 8.63 -0.87 6.33
C LEU A 61 9.17 -2.22 6.85
N PRO A 62 8.83 -2.60 8.10
CA PRO A 62 9.13 -3.93 8.62
C PRO A 62 8.58 -5.04 7.72
N ALA A 63 9.47 -5.93 7.26
CA ALA A 63 9.13 -7.06 6.41
C ALA A 63 8.64 -8.28 7.22
N PRO A 64 7.70 -9.08 6.68
CA PRO A 64 7.04 -8.95 5.38
C PRO A 64 6.01 -7.81 5.29
N VAL A 65 5.87 -7.24 4.10
CA VAL A 65 4.89 -6.19 3.77
C VAL A 65 3.77 -6.75 2.89
N LEU A 66 2.52 -6.60 3.31
CA LEU A 66 1.34 -6.80 2.46
C LEU A 66 0.91 -5.46 1.85
N ALA A 67 1.17 -5.25 0.56
CA ALA A 67 0.64 -4.13 -0.19
C ALA A 67 -0.61 -4.54 -0.99
N PHE A 68 -1.72 -3.82 -0.85
CA PHE A 68 -2.99 -4.17 -1.50
C PHE A 68 -3.74 -2.97 -2.07
N CYS A 69 -4.66 -3.25 -2.99
CA CYS A 69 -5.62 -2.28 -3.55
C CYS A 69 -7.03 -2.88 -3.53
N ARG A 70 -7.84 -2.73 -4.58
CA ARG A 70 -9.15 -3.42 -4.68
C ARG A 70 -9.00 -4.89 -5.08
N SER A 71 -8.26 -5.15 -6.16
CA SER A 71 -8.15 -6.48 -6.79
C SER A 71 -6.72 -7.04 -6.79
N GLY A 72 -5.76 -6.33 -6.19
CA GLY A 72 -4.34 -6.68 -6.23
C GLY A 72 -3.60 -6.23 -7.51
N ALA A 73 -4.30 -5.91 -8.60
CA ALA A 73 -3.66 -5.59 -9.88
C ALA A 73 -2.65 -4.42 -9.82
N ARG A 74 -2.99 -3.33 -9.11
CA ARG A 74 -2.09 -2.17 -8.96
C ARG A 74 -0.87 -2.49 -8.12
N SER A 75 -1.05 -3.22 -7.02
CA SER A 75 0.05 -3.52 -6.10
C SER A 75 1.04 -4.49 -6.74
N THR A 76 0.54 -5.46 -7.53
CA THR A 76 1.41 -6.33 -8.34
C THR A 76 2.19 -5.54 -9.39
N LYS A 77 1.54 -4.63 -10.14
CA LYS A 77 2.23 -3.80 -11.13
C LYS A 77 3.33 -2.94 -10.51
N LEU A 78 3.02 -2.23 -9.42
CA LEU A 78 4.00 -1.43 -8.69
C LEU A 78 5.16 -2.28 -8.17
N PHE A 79 4.87 -3.46 -7.61
CA PHE A 79 5.91 -4.36 -7.12
C PHE A 79 6.86 -4.80 -8.23
N VAL A 80 6.33 -5.22 -9.37
CA VAL A 80 7.16 -5.60 -10.54
C VAL A 80 8.00 -4.42 -11.01
N GLN A 81 7.41 -3.23 -11.15
CA GLN A 81 8.11 -2.04 -11.64
C GLN A 81 9.18 -1.52 -10.67
N ALA A 82 8.90 -1.56 -9.36
CA ALA A 82 9.83 -1.11 -8.33
C ALA A 82 10.97 -2.11 -8.10
N SER A 83 10.72 -3.41 -8.28
CA SER A 83 11.71 -4.48 -8.07
C SER A 83 12.57 -4.78 -9.30
N ALA A 84 12.19 -4.28 -10.48
CA ALA A 84 12.95 -4.45 -11.72
C ALA A 84 14.07 -3.41 -11.91
N ARG A 85 14.35 -2.59 -10.89
CA ARG A 85 15.42 -1.59 -10.87
C ARG A 85 16.67 -2.12 -10.20
#